data_AF-Q6LH67-F1
#
_entry.id   AF-Q6LH67-F1
#
_cell.length_a   1.000
_cell.length_b   1.000
_cell.length_c   1.000
_cell.angle_alpha   90.00
_cell.angle_beta   90.00
_cell.angle_gamma   90.00
#
_symmetry.space_group_name_H-M   'P 1'
#
loop_
_entity.id
_entity.type
_entity.pdbx_description
1 polymer ?
#
loop_
_entity_poly.entity_id
_entity_poly.type
_entity_poly.pdbx_seq_one_letter_code
_entity_poly.pdbx_strand_id
1 'polypeptide(L)'
;MVTLVISCSVSAGNIVTDKALALESAKLAYVKLNHRVDICLGKKEREIDITDLWLLKQPIEKQKAIVFVLLKYAEDKCAQNEENAYIKAIFDLAVLGDRKALDEYIELSQYGNLDDNIRDLLDGVSKKEIERLSVTDEYSTPFNIISAFN
;
A
#
# COMPACT_ATOMS: atom_id res chain seq x y z
N MET A 1 5.86 -22.67 59.60
CA MET A 1 5.77 -21.58 58.62
C MET A 1 6.77 -21.90 57.52
N VAL A 2 6.32 -22.39 56.36
CA VAL A 2 7.18 -22.74 55.23
C VAL A 2 7.03 -21.64 54.19
N THR A 3 8.07 -20.83 54.01
CA THR A 3 8.08 -19.74 53.03
C THR A 3 8.44 -20.33 51.67
N LEU A 4 7.45 -20.40 50.78
CA LEU A 4 7.62 -20.79 49.39
C LEU A 4 8.21 -19.60 48.63
N VAL A 5 9.47 -19.68 48.22
CA VAL A 5 10.10 -18.69 47.34
C VAL A 5 9.92 -19.18 45.91
N ILE A 6 8.90 -18.68 45.22
CA ILE A 6 8.73 -18.89 43.78
C ILE A 6 9.64 -17.87 43.08
N SER A 7 10.82 -18.31 42.67
CA SER A 7 11.69 -17.55 41.78
C SER A 7 11.16 -17.62 40.36
N CYS A 8 10.51 -16.55 39.89
CA CYS A 8 10.21 -16.37 38.48
C CYS A 8 11.49 -15.99 37.73
N SER A 9 12.19 -16.99 37.18
CA SER A 9 13.24 -16.78 36.20
C SER A 9 12.60 -16.42 34.85
N VAL A 10 12.23 -15.15 34.66
CA VAL A 10 11.83 -14.66 33.34
C VAL A 10 13.07 -14.62 32.46
N SER A 11 13.18 -15.53 31.51
CA SER A 11 14.34 -15.68 30.63
C SER A 11 14.43 -14.49 29.67
N ALA A 12 15.22 -13.48 30.03
CA ALA A 12 15.54 -12.34 29.16
C ALA A 12 16.21 -12.75 27.83
N GLY A 13 16.76 -13.98 27.74
CA GLY A 13 17.37 -14.53 26.53
C GLY A 13 16.39 -14.71 25.36
N ASN A 14 15.15 -15.12 25.61
CA ASN A 14 14.18 -15.37 24.53
C ASN A 14 13.77 -14.07 23.84
N ILE A 15 13.55 -13.00 24.62
CA ILE A 15 13.10 -11.70 24.09
C ILE A 15 14.17 -11.07 23.17
N VAL A 16 15.45 -11.18 23.51
CA VAL A 16 16.55 -10.64 22.69
C VAL A 16 16.66 -11.40 21.36
N THR A 17 16.54 -12.72 21.39
CA THR A 17 16.56 -13.55 20.18
C THR A 17 15.32 -13.31 19.31
N ASP A 18 14.12 -13.23 19.91
CA ASP A 18 12.87 -12.96 19.20
C ASP A 18 12.91 -11.59 18.50
N LYS A 19 13.44 -10.57 19.19
CA LYS A 19 13.61 -9.23 18.60
C LYS A 19 14.58 -9.22 17.43
N ALA A 20 15.70 -9.94 17.52
CA ALA A 20 16.66 -10.04 16.44
C ALA A 20 16.07 -10.74 15.20
N LEU A 21 15.28 -11.80 15.40
CA LEU A 21 14.57 -12.50 14.33
C LEU A 21 13.47 -11.63 13.70
N ALA A 22 12.71 -10.89 14.51
CA ALA A 22 11.69 -9.96 14.02
C ALA A 22 12.32 -8.82 13.19
N LEU A 23 13.46 -8.28 13.64
CA LEU A 23 14.19 -7.25 12.92
C LEU A 23 14.67 -7.76 11.55
N GLU A 24 15.24 -8.95 11.49
CA GLU A 24 15.68 -9.54 10.22
C GLU A 24 14.50 -9.81 9.28
N SER A 25 13.38 -10.29 9.83
CA SER A 25 12.14 -10.49 9.07
C SER A 25 11.61 -9.18 8.49
N ALA A 26 11.64 -8.09 9.26
CA ALA A 26 11.23 -6.76 8.81
C ALA A 26 12.14 -6.24 7.69
N LYS A 27 13.46 -6.41 7.80
CA LYS A 27 14.43 -6.03 6.74
C LYS A 27 14.17 -6.81 5.46
N LEU A 28 13.95 -8.12 5.55
CA LEU A 28 13.68 -8.94 4.38
C LEU A 28 12.36 -8.55 3.71
N ALA A 29 11.31 -8.28 4.51
CA ALA A 29 10.03 -7.83 3.99
C ALA A 29 10.16 -6.45 3.30
N TYR A 30 10.96 -5.54 3.86
CA TYR A 30 11.26 -4.25 3.23
C TYR A 30 11.94 -4.38 1.87
N VAL A 31 12.97 -5.25 1.76
CA VAL A 31 13.64 -5.51 0.48
C VAL A 31 12.66 -6.06 -0.56
N LYS A 32 11.78 -6.99 -0.16
CA LYS A 32 10.74 -7.53 -1.05
C LYS A 32 9.74 -6.47 -1.49
N LEU A 33 9.28 -5.63 -0.57
CA LEU A 33 8.38 -4.51 -0.87
C LEU A 33 9.01 -3.56 -1.87
N ASN A 34 10.25 -3.10 -1.64
CA ASN A 34 10.93 -2.20 -2.58
C ASN A 34 11.10 -2.82 -3.96
N HIS A 35 11.55 -4.08 -4.03
CA HIS A 35 11.66 -4.78 -5.30
C HIS A 35 10.31 -4.87 -6.02
N ARG A 36 9.23 -5.10 -5.27
CA ARG A 36 7.88 -5.15 -5.84
C ARG A 36 7.43 -3.78 -6.34
N VAL A 37 7.67 -2.72 -5.59
CA VAL A 37 7.39 -1.33 -6.01
C VAL A 37 8.12 -1.00 -7.31
N ASP A 38 9.40 -1.37 -7.44
CA ASP A 38 10.18 -1.17 -8.67
C ASP A 38 9.53 -1.90 -9.87
N ILE A 39 9.08 -3.14 -9.68
CA ILE A 39 8.33 -3.90 -10.71
C ILE A 39 7.03 -3.18 -11.07
N CYS A 40 6.29 -2.66 -10.09
CA CYS A 40 5.03 -1.96 -10.31
C CYS A 40 5.25 -0.65 -11.08
N LEU A 41 6.30 0.11 -10.75
CA LEU A 41 6.68 1.33 -11.46
C LEU A 41 7.08 1.04 -12.92
N GLY A 42 7.80 -0.05 -13.17
CA GLY A 42 8.15 -0.47 -14.53
C GLY A 42 6.95 -0.80 -15.42
N LYS A 43 5.77 -1.10 -14.84
CA LYS A 43 4.53 -1.31 -15.62
C LYS A 43 3.91 -0.02 -16.14
N LYS A 44 4.32 1.15 -15.63
CA LYS A 44 3.78 2.46 -16.03
C LYS A 44 4.18 2.88 -17.44
N GLU A 45 4.98 2.09 -18.15
CA GLU A 45 5.24 2.25 -19.58
C GLU A 45 4.05 1.81 -20.45
N ARG A 46 3.13 1.01 -19.90
CA ARG A 46 1.97 0.50 -20.64
C ARG A 46 1.04 1.64 -21.02
N GLU A 47 0.83 1.81 -22.31
CA GLU A 47 -0.13 2.76 -22.86
C GLU A 47 -1.57 2.22 -22.75
N ILE A 48 -2.51 3.13 -22.55
CA ILE A 48 -3.94 2.90 -22.54
C ILE A 48 -4.67 3.95 -23.34
N ASP A 49 -5.83 3.56 -23.86
CA ASP A 49 -6.83 4.42 -24.47
C ASP A 49 -8.13 4.35 -23.68
N ILE A 50 -8.83 5.47 -23.55
CA ILE A 50 -10.15 5.50 -22.91
C ILE A 50 -11.20 5.01 -23.91
N THR A 51 -11.63 3.75 -23.77
CA THR A 51 -12.66 3.14 -24.63
C THR A 51 -14.01 2.96 -23.94
N ASP A 52 -14.04 3.04 -22.60
CA ASP A 52 -15.26 2.85 -21.82
C ASP A 52 -16.26 4.01 -22.01
N LEU A 53 -17.48 3.68 -22.44
CA LEU A 53 -18.51 4.67 -22.77
C LEU A 53 -19.00 5.48 -21.58
N TRP A 54 -18.96 4.92 -20.37
CA TRP A 54 -19.36 5.68 -19.18
C TRP A 54 -18.28 6.70 -18.83
N LEU A 55 -17.02 6.32 -18.91
CA LEU A 55 -15.88 7.20 -18.67
C LEU A 55 -15.81 8.33 -19.73
N LEU A 56 -15.99 8.00 -21.01
CA LEU A 56 -16.02 8.98 -22.11
C LEU A 56 -17.13 10.03 -21.98
N LYS A 57 -18.23 9.71 -21.30
CA LYS A 57 -19.34 10.65 -21.06
C LYS A 57 -19.08 11.64 -19.92
N GLN A 58 -18.02 11.43 -19.13
CA GLN A 58 -17.66 12.36 -18.06
C GLN A 58 -17.00 13.63 -18.64
N PRO A 59 -17.12 14.78 -17.96
CA PRO A 59 -16.30 15.95 -18.25
C PRO A 59 -14.80 15.62 -18.21
N ILE A 60 -13.98 16.31 -19.00
CA ILE A 60 -12.56 15.98 -19.18
C ILE A 60 -11.77 16.03 -17.85
N GLU A 61 -12.09 16.95 -16.96
CA GLU A 61 -11.49 17.08 -15.64
C GLU A 61 -11.83 15.87 -14.76
N LYS A 62 -13.08 15.38 -14.85
CA LYS A 62 -13.51 14.16 -14.14
C LYS A 62 -12.87 12.92 -14.74
N GLN A 63 -12.71 12.84 -16.06
CA GLN A 63 -11.99 11.73 -16.70
C GLN A 63 -10.57 11.64 -16.16
N LYS A 64 -9.83 12.76 -16.12
CA LYS A 64 -8.47 12.81 -15.57
C LYS A 64 -8.42 12.36 -14.10
N ALA A 65 -9.35 12.85 -13.27
CA ALA A 65 -9.42 12.45 -11.87
C ALA A 65 -9.74 10.96 -11.71
N ILE A 66 -10.67 10.41 -12.50
CA ILE A 66 -11.04 8.99 -12.46
C ILE A 66 -9.86 8.12 -12.90
N VAL A 67 -9.22 8.44 -14.03
CA VAL A 67 -8.06 7.70 -14.52
C VAL A 67 -6.90 7.75 -13.52
N PHE A 68 -6.70 8.88 -12.83
CA PHE A 68 -5.73 8.99 -11.74
C PHE A 68 -6.04 8.05 -10.57
N VAL A 69 -7.30 7.97 -10.14
CA VAL A 69 -7.71 7.03 -9.08
C VAL A 69 -7.53 5.58 -9.53
N LEU A 70 -7.86 5.26 -10.79
CA LEU A 70 -7.66 3.93 -11.34
C LEU A 70 -6.18 3.55 -11.36
N LEU A 71 -5.29 4.48 -11.70
CA LEU A 71 -3.84 4.26 -11.59
C LEU A 71 -3.43 3.98 -10.15
N LYS A 72 -3.89 4.79 -9.18
CA LYS A 72 -3.60 4.56 -7.75
C LYS A 72 -4.06 3.17 -7.30
N TYR A 73 -5.28 2.76 -7.65
CA TYR A 73 -5.80 1.43 -7.31
C TYR A 73 -4.94 0.32 -7.91
N ALA A 74 -4.47 0.50 -9.15
CA ALA A 74 -3.60 -0.46 -9.80
C ALA A 74 -2.21 -0.54 -9.12
N GLU A 75 -1.65 0.60 -8.71
CA GLU A 75 -0.38 0.69 -7.96
C GLU A 75 -0.51 0.01 -6.58
N ASP A 76 -1.55 0.36 -5.81
CA ASP A 76 -1.83 -0.22 -4.49
C ASP A 76 -1.99 -1.75 -4.59
N LYS A 77 -2.84 -2.21 -5.52
CA LYS A 77 -3.06 -3.65 -5.75
C LYS A 77 -1.80 -4.36 -6.21
N CYS A 78 -0.92 -3.69 -6.93
CA CYS A 78 0.30 -4.30 -7.45
C CYS A 78 1.27 -4.67 -6.31
N ALA A 79 1.42 -3.82 -5.29
CA ALA A 79 2.35 -4.04 -4.17
C ALA A 79 1.70 -4.55 -2.87
N GLN A 80 0.37 -4.67 -2.83
CA GLN A 80 -0.41 -4.96 -1.63
C GLN A 80 0.07 -6.16 -0.81
N ASN A 81 0.47 -7.27 -1.45
CA ASN A 81 0.86 -8.48 -0.73
C ASN A 81 2.17 -8.27 0.04
N GLU A 82 3.17 -7.69 -0.62
CA GLU A 82 4.46 -7.38 -0.04
C GLU A 82 4.35 -6.25 0.99
N GLU A 83 3.48 -5.28 0.77
CA GLU A 83 3.22 -4.20 1.73
C GLU A 83 2.60 -4.76 3.01
N ASN A 84 1.57 -5.60 2.89
CA ASN A 84 0.94 -6.27 4.04
C ASN A 84 1.95 -7.13 4.82
N ALA A 85 2.86 -7.82 4.12
CA ALA A 85 3.91 -8.60 4.76
C ALA A 85 4.89 -7.71 5.54
N TYR A 86 5.25 -6.55 4.98
CA TYR A 86 6.11 -5.57 5.66
C TYR A 86 5.42 -4.95 6.88
N ILE A 87 4.16 -4.50 6.76
CA ILE A 87 3.37 -3.95 7.87
C ILE A 87 3.29 -4.95 9.02
N LYS A 88 3.02 -6.23 8.71
CA LYS A 88 3.00 -7.29 9.73
C LYS A 88 4.35 -7.40 10.44
N ALA A 89 5.45 -7.43 9.70
CA ALA A 89 6.79 -7.59 10.28
C ALA A 89 7.21 -6.41 11.17
N ILE A 90 6.91 -5.17 10.77
CA ILE A 90 7.20 -3.99 11.59
C ILE A 90 6.27 -3.87 12.80
N PHE A 91 5.03 -4.37 12.70
CA PHE A 91 4.12 -4.47 13.83
C PHE A 91 4.63 -5.48 14.87
N ASP A 92 5.07 -6.67 14.44
CA ASP A 92 5.65 -7.67 15.34
C ASP A 92 6.90 -7.12 16.05
N LEU A 93 7.73 -6.34 15.35
CA LEU A 93 8.89 -5.66 15.92
C LEU A 93 8.48 -4.58 16.95
N ALA A 94 7.40 -3.84 16.68
CA ALA A 94 6.84 -2.84 17.58
C ALA A 94 6.31 -3.45 18.88
N VAL A 95 5.67 -4.62 18.81
CA VAL A 95 5.23 -5.40 19.99
C VAL A 95 6.41 -5.78 20.88
N LEU A 96 7.60 -6.02 20.29
CA LEU A 96 8.85 -6.29 21.01
C LEU A 96 9.60 -5.02 21.45
N GLY A 97 8.94 -3.86 21.35
CA GLY A 97 9.40 -2.58 21.87
C GLY A 97 10.26 -1.75 20.92
N ASP A 98 10.40 -2.12 19.65
CA ASP A 98 11.03 -1.28 18.63
C ASP A 98 10.01 -0.79 17.61
N ARG A 99 9.54 0.43 17.83
CA ARG A 99 8.44 1.05 17.07
C ARG A 99 8.90 1.86 15.87
N LYS A 100 10.20 2.07 15.70
CA LYS A 100 10.73 3.08 14.76
C LYS A 100 10.16 2.92 13.35
N ALA A 101 10.25 1.71 12.79
CA ALA A 101 9.79 1.44 11.43
C ALA A 101 8.26 1.57 11.26
N LEU A 102 7.49 1.27 12.31
CA LEU A 102 6.03 1.44 12.29
C LEU A 102 5.64 2.93 12.31
N ASP A 103 6.30 3.72 13.17
CA ASP A 103 6.04 5.15 13.25
C ASP A 103 6.44 5.87 11.93
N GLU A 104 7.56 5.47 11.31
CA GLU A 104 7.96 5.94 9.97
C GLU A 104 6.94 5.55 8.88
N TYR A 105 6.44 4.31 8.90
CA TYR A 105 5.39 3.88 7.96
C TYR A 105 4.11 4.72 8.10
N ILE A 106 3.68 4.99 9.34
CA ILE A 106 2.50 5.83 9.61
C ILE A 106 2.71 7.24 9.04
N GLU A 107 3.87 7.86 9.27
CA GLU A 107 4.19 9.19 8.72
C GLU A 107 4.12 9.20 7.20
N LEU A 108 4.72 8.20 6.54
CA LEU A 108 4.72 8.10 5.07
C LEU A 108 3.31 7.86 4.50
N SER A 109 2.49 7.04 5.17
CA SER A 109 1.14 6.69 4.70
C SER A 109 0.21 7.91 4.61
N GLN A 110 0.46 8.97 5.39
CA GLN A 110 -0.35 10.18 5.37
C GLN A 110 -0.27 10.91 4.02
N TYR A 111 0.86 10.82 3.32
CA TYR A 111 1.08 11.42 2.01
C TYR A 111 0.43 10.63 0.86
N GLY A 112 -0.06 9.40 1.12
CA GLY A 112 -0.73 8.56 0.12
C GLY A 112 -2.16 8.99 -0.22
N ASN A 113 -2.77 9.84 0.63
CA ASN A 113 -4.14 10.29 0.47
C ASN A 113 -4.38 11.07 -0.83
N LEU A 114 -5.61 11.02 -1.35
CA LEU A 114 -6.02 11.87 -2.46
C LEU A 114 -6.04 13.34 -2.01
N ASP A 115 -5.48 14.21 -2.85
CA ASP A 115 -5.57 15.66 -2.68
C ASP A 115 -7.04 16.12 -2.69
N ASP A 116 -7.36 17.16 -1.92
CA ASP A 116 -8.73 17.64 -1.78
C ASP A 116 -9.33 18.11 -3.11
N ASN A 117 -8.53 18.66 -4.03
CA ASN A 117 -9.01 19.04 -5.35
C ASN A 117 -9.45 17.82 -6.18
N ILE A 118 -8.75 16.68 -6.04
CA ILE A 118 -9.13 15.44 -6.72
C ILE A 118 -10.40 14.86 -6.08
N ARG A 119 -10.53 14.96 -4.76
CA ARG A 119 -11.76 14.54 -4.06
C ARG A 119 -12.97 15.34 -4.53
N ASP A 120 -12.84 16.65 -4.67
CA ASP A 120 -13.91 17.53 -5.14
C ASP A 120 -14.31 17.22 -6.59
N LEU A 121 -13.34 16.94 -7.47
CA LEU A 121 -13.62 16.51 -8.85
C LEU A 121 -14.37 15.17 -8.92
N LEU A 122 -14.16 14.30 -7.94
CA LEU A 122 -14.82 13.01 -7.83
C LEU A 122 -16.17 13.09 -7.10
N ASP A 123 -16.59 14.27 -6.63
CA ASP A 123 -17.91 14.43 -6.05
C ASP A 123 -19.01 14.06 -7.07
N GLY A 124 -19.98 13.28 -6.59
CA GLY A 124 -21.04 12.69 -7.41
C GLY A 124 -20.59 11.63 -8.44
N VAL A 125 -19.30 11.25 -8.49
CA VAL A 125 -18.83 10.15 -9.35
C VAL A 125 -19.23 8.81 -8.74
N SER A 126 -19.78 7.91 -9.56
CA SER A 126 -20.20 6.58 -9.11
C SER A 126 -19.00 5.73 -8.69
N LYS A 127 -18.89 5.44 -7.39
CA LYS A 127 -17.89 4.51 -6.84
C LYS A 127 -17.96 3.13 -7.51
N LYS A 128 -19.18 2.63 -7.77
CA LYS A 128 -19.41 1.34 -8.44
C LYS A 128 -18.78 1.30 -9.85
N GLU A 129 -18.80 2.41 -10.56
CA GLU A 129 -18.20 2.47 -11.90
C GLU A 129 -16.67 2.52 -11.83
N ILE A 130 -16.10 3.23 -10.85
CA ILE A 130 -14.66 3.20 -10.58
C ILE A 130 -14.22 1.77 -10.22
N GLU A 131 -14.95 1.10 -9.33
CA GLU A 131 -14.67 -0.29 -8.96
C GLU A 131 -14.76 -1.24 -10.15
N ARG A 132 -15.80 -1.11 -10.99
CA ARG A 132 -15.95 -1.89 -12.23
C ARG A 132 -14.76 -1.69 -13.16
N LEU A 133 -14.33 -0.45 -13.36
CA LEU A 133 -13.18 -0.12 -14.21
C LEU A 133 -11.87 -0.65 -13.63
N SER A 134 -11.69 -0.59 -12.32
CA SER A 134 -10.45 -1.00 -11.64
C SER A 134 -10.05 -2.46 -11.82
N VAL A 135 -10.96 -3.30 -12.32
CA VAL A 135 -10.73 -4.72 -12.56
C VAL A 135 -10.69 -5.09 -14.05
N THR A 136 -10.82 -4.12 -14.97
CA THR A 136 -10.63 -4.39 -16.40
C THR A 136 -9.16 -4.47 -16.75
N ASP A 137 -8.82 -5.16 -17.85
CA ASP A 137 -7.44 -5.34 -18.29
C ASP A 137 -6.71 -4.00 -18.49
N GLU A 138 -7.46 -2.98 -18.92
CA GLU A 138 -6.95 -1.62 -19.15
C GLU A 138 -6.51 -0.92 -17.87
N TYR A 139 -7.12 -1.21 -16.72
CA TYR A 139 -6.89 -0.45 -15.48
C TYR A 139 -6.46 -1.31 -14.29
N SER A 140 -6.45 -2.65 -14.41
CA SER A 140 -6.11 -3.55 -13.31
C SER A 140 -4.61 -3.66 -13.02
N THR A 141 -3.76 -3.10 -13.89
CA THR A 141 -2.30 -3.06 -13.75
C THR A 141 -1.81 -1.64 -13.99
N PRO A 142 -0.71 -1.17 -13.34
CA PRO A 142 -0.23 0.19 -13.53
C PRO A 142 0.00 0.53 -15.01
N PHE A 143 -0.17 1.81 -15.35
CA PHE A 143 -0.16 2.31 -16.73
C PHE A 143 0.33 3.75 -16.82
N ASN A 144 0.61 4.18 -18.05
CA ASN A 144 0.95 5.55 -18.37
C ASN A 144 -0.32 6.41 -18.39
N ILE A 145 -0.55 7.20 -17.33
CA ILE A 145 -1.72 8.09 -17.27
C ILE A 145 -1.73 9.14 -18.39
N ILE A 146 -0.56 9.54 -18.90
CA ILE A 146 -0.46 10.57 -19.94
C ILE A 146 -0.98 10.04 -21.27
N SER A 147 -0.75 8.74 -21.58
CA SER A 147 -1.19 8.16 -22.85
C SER A 147 -2.70 8.18 -23.02
N ALA A 148 -3.46 8.14 -21.91
CA ALA A 148 -4.92 8.12 -21.91
C ALA A 148 -5.57 9.36 -22.54
N PHE A 149 -4.79 10.43 -22.77
CA PHE A 149 -5.28 11.73 -23.26
C PHE A 149 -4.46 12.27 -24.45
N ASN A 150 -3.62 11.44 -25.06
CA ASN A 150 -2.80 11.80 -26.22
C ASN A 150 -3.44 11.40 -27.55
#